data_AF-A0A087DDQ6-F1
#
_entry.id   AF-A0A087DDQ6-F1
#
_cell.length_a   1.000
_cell.length_b   1.000
_cell.length_c   1.000
_cell.angle_alpha   90.00
_cell.angle_beta   90.00
_cell.angle_gamma   90.00
#
_symmetry.space_group_name_H-M   'P 1'
#
loop_
_entity.id
_entity.type
_entity.pdbx_description
1 polymer ?
#
loop_
_entity_poly.entity_id
_entity_poly.type
_entity_poly.pdbx_seq_one_letter_code
_entity_poly.pdbx_strand_id
1 'polypeptide(L)'
;MDTCVMNGSEGAGGTGTGTATAADGGEVRFERCSNARVVERRDDGSPWLIRSAAPDDLTDADEARLRGLGVSTIVDLREPGEGHPRHFRGITTVPVPIYRLEGGAPRTGTLEGIYAFMLRHRGADLARAVGAIADAPGAALVHCSIGKDRTGLVVALARLAAGSAQQGIIDDYALSGGRLGDAIRRRTLEEVDQDAPGEPEHSDTLRMRLDSPVSMMASICDQLQGPQGAVRYLLRNGLAQTQLAALRGKCASAGRLTILHLSDLHAEQPPARLFGHIDSLDAVAKVPDYLRSLAVRPDAIVVTGDLIHHDVRAYRRVCEALQRLSDDLGAPLCVVPGNHDDVDAAADALGRYTTAAVAPQSFGVRGYTLHLLDSSEGYIAPEALAGLRKSLHAPCAGDGADQDGAGLSGRDSASGNCGGPSILVMHHSPVGSLMPSLRHIALHNADALADAISGADVRLILAGHFHHAMQGVFHGVPVCVAPSMAYEQRMDAGTGLVEGRSGTAFSIEELGPEGLRVTTVPMSLADDTLFSVPAGTSTHPGHQHHSRPSVELAAAR
;
A
#
# COMPACT_ATOMS: atom_id res chain seq x y z
N MET A 1 -41.76 21.98 -48.73
CA MET A 1 -42.07 23.40 -48.48
C MET A 1 -41.69 23.68 -47.03
N ASP A 2 -40.69 24.46 -46.66
CA ASP A 2 -39.63 25.13 -47.40
C ASP A 2 -38.44 25.34 -46.45
N THR A 3 -37.28 25.39 -47.07
CA THR A 3 -35.96 25.76 -46.58
C THR A 3 -35.92 27.06 -45.78
N CYS A 4 -34.97 27.17 -44.85
CA CYS A 4 -34.12 28.35 -44.84
C CYS A 4 -32.68 28.02 -44.38
N VAL A 5 -31.75 28.68 -45.06
CA VAL A 5 -30.30 28.51 -45.09
C VAL A 5 -29.68 29.86 -44.73
N MET A 6 -28.47 29.85 -44.15
CA MET A 6 -27.33 30.77 -44.37
C MET A 6 -26.74 31.50 -43.14
N ASN A 7 -25.50 31.11 -42.85
CA ASN A 7 -24.26 31.89 -42.66
C ASN A 7 -24.15 33.06 -41.67
N GLY A 8 -23.02 33.07 -40.94
CA GLY A 8 -22.42 34.29 -40.40
C GLY A 8 -21.37 34.04 -39.31
N SER A 9 -20.10 34.00 -39.72
CA SER A 9 -18.90 34.02 -38.87
C SER A 9 -18.72 35.34 -38.12
N GLU A 10 -18.27 35.30 -36.86
CA GLU A 10 -17.35 36.31 -36.31
C GLU A 10 -16.64 35.76 -35.08
N GLY A 11 -15.30 35.84 -35.10
CA GLY A 11 -14.44 35.43 -33.99
C GLY A 11 -14.37 36.51 -32.92
N ALA A 12 -14.32 36.08 -31.67
CA ALA A 12 -13.83 36.89 -30.56
C ALA A 12 -13.09 35.96 -29.59
N GLY A 13 -11.82 36.25 -29.37
CA GLY A 13 -10.96 35.52 -28.45
C GLY A 13 -11.48 35.58 -27.02
N GLY A 14 -11.61 34.40 -26.42
CA GLY A 14 -11.82 34.21 -24.99
C GLY A 14 -10.75 33.27 -24.47
N THR A 15 -9.75 33.82 -23.80
CA THR A 15 -8.77 33.09 -22.99
C THR A 15 -9.49 32.47 -21.79
N GLY A 16 -10.07 31.28 -22.00
CA GLY A 16 -10.63 30.45 -20.95
C GLY A 16 -9.62 29.38 -20.57
N THR A 17 -9.05 29.49 -19.37
CA THR A 17 -8.31 28.43 -18.69
C THR A 17 -9.24 27.26 -18.43
N GLY A 18 -9.37 26.38 -19.43
CA GLY A 18 -10.10 25.13 -19.34
C GLY A 18 -9.33 24.16 -18.45
N THR A 19 -9.88 23.86 -17.28
CA THR A 19 -9.55 22.70 -16.46
C THR A 19 -9.65 21.45 -17.33
N ALA A 20 -8.51 20.81 -17.58
CA ALA A 20 -8.43 19.59 -18.37
C ALA A 20 -9.24 18.47 -17.71
N THR A 21 -10.37 18.13 -18.32
CA THR A 21 -11.14 16.93 -18.01
C THR A 21 -10.40 15.69 -18.47
N ALA A 22 -10.37 14.66 -17.62
CA ALA A 22 -9.76 13.36 -17.85
C ALA A 22 -10.36 12.63 -19.06
N ALA A 23 -9.78 12.80 -20.25
CA ALA A 23 -10.16 12.05 -21.45
C ALA A 23 -9.05 11.96 -22.54
N ASP A 24 -7.78 12.24 -22.24
CA ASP A 24 -6.66 11.96 -23.17
C ASP A 24 -5.70 10.95 -22.53
N GLY A 25 -5.91 9.67 -22.87
CA GLY A 25 -5.40 8.52 -22.14
C GLY A 25 -3.92 8.25 -22.34
N GLY A 26 -3.05 8.88 -21.54
CA GLY A 26 -1.70 8.38 -21.19
C GLY A 26 -0.75 8.03 -22.35
N GLU A 27 -1.07 8.41 -23.58
CA GLU A 27 -0.42 7.90 -24.78
C GLU A 27 0.99 8.47 -24.91
N VAL A 28 1.98 7.58 -25.06
CA VAL A 28 3.35 7.96 -25.34
C VAL A 28 3.58 7.72 -26.83
N ARG A 29 3.46 8.78 -27.63
CA ARG A 29 3.77 8.68 -29.05
C ARG A 29 5.28 8.68 -29.24
N PHE A 30 5.79 7.54 -29.69
CA PHE A 30 7.12 7.39 -30.27
C PHE A 30 6.98 7.19 -31.77
N GLU A 31 7.91 7.71 -32.56
CA GLU A 31 7.83 7.61 -34.02
C GLU A 31 7.96 6.17 -34.54
N ARG A 32 8.80 5.37 -33.86
CA ARG A 32 9.19 4.03 -34.32
C ARG A 32 8.92 2.93 -33.30
N CYS A 33 8.08 3.19 -32.30
CA CYS A 33 7.74 2.20 -31.29
C CYS A 33 6.23 2.16 -31.04
N SER A 34 5.62 1.04 -31.42
CA SER A 34 4.20 0.77 -31.17
C SER A 34 3.93 0.39 -29.71
N ASN A 35 2.66 0.33 -29.32
CA ASN A 35 2.21 -0.07 -27.98
C ASN A 35 2.74 0.77 -26.81
N ALA A 36 3.43 1.88 -27.07
CA ALA A 36 3.98 2.76 -26.06
C ALA A 36 2.90 3.59 -25.34
N ARG A 37 2.84 3.48 -24.00
CA ARG A 37 1.94 4.28 -23.15
C ARG A 37 2.32 4.18 -21.68
N VAL A 38 1.99 5.23 -20.94
CA VAL A 38 1.99 5.22 -19.48
C VAL A 38 0.78 4.40 -19.02
N VAL A 39 1.01 3.34 -18.25
CA VAL A 39 -0.06 2.49 -17.72
C VAL A 39 -0.38 2.80 -16.27
N GLU A 40 0.59 3.36 -15.54
CA GLU A 40 0.39 3.84 -14.18
C GLU A 40 1.21 5.10 -13.91
N ARG A 41 0.62 5.98 -13.12
CA ARG A 41 1.23 7.22 -12.63
C ARG A 41 1.28 7.21 -11.11
N ARG A 42 2.24 7.93 -10.56
CA ARG A 42 2.25 8.35 -9.16
C ARG A 42 1.21 9.47 -9.01
N ASP A 43 0.85 9.84 -7.78
CA ASP A 43 -0.18 10.87 -7.59
C ASP A 43 0.28 12.27 -7.99
N ASP A 44 1.59 12.53 -8.00
CA ASP A 44 2.16 13.76 -8.56
C ASP A 44 2.03 13.84 -10.10
N GLY A 45 1.41 12.82 -10.72
CA GLY A 45 1.21 12.70 -12.15
C GLY A 45 2.40 12.15 -12.92
N SER A 46 3.57 11.97 -12.28
CA SER A 46 4.74 11.37 -12.92
C SER A 46 4.48 9.89 -13.22
N PRO A 47 4.94 9.36 -14.37
CA PRO A 47 4.80 7.94 -14.66
C PRO A 47 5.72 7.12 -13.77
N TRP A 48 5.29 5.92 -13.37
CA TRP A 48 6.19 4.93 -12.77
C TRP A 48 6.23 3.61 -13.54
N LEU A 49 5.20 3.34 -14.34
CA LEU A 49 5.15 2.18 -15.23
C LEU A 49 4.72 2.56 -16.63
N ILE A 50 5.58 2.22 -17.57
CA ILE A 50 5.40 2.41 -19.00
C ILE A 50 5.53 1.04 -19.66
N ARG A 51 4.73 0.79 -20.68
CA ARG A 51 4.89 -0.37 -21.56
C ARG A 51 5.13 0.08 -22.98
N SER A 52 5.81 -0.75 -23.77
CA SER A 52 5.98 -0.52 -25.20
C SER A 52 6.30 -1.81 -25.97
N ALA A 53 6.33 -1.72 -27.30
CA ALA A 53 7.09 -2.65 -28.13
C ALA A 53 8.60 -2.45 -27.95
N ALA A 54 9.42 -3.23 -28.66
CA ALA A 54 10.86 -3.10 -28.60
C ALA A 54 11.30 -1.65 -28.92
N PRO A 55 12.11 -1.02 -28.06
CA PRO A 55 12.58 0.36 -28.25
C PRO A 55 13.85 0.45 -29.11
N ASP A 56 14.30 -0.64 -29.74
CA ASP A 56 15.57 -0.71 -30.46
C ASP A 56 15.70 0.39 -31.55
N ASP A 57 14.59 0.68 -32.24
CA ASP A 57 14.53 1.61 -33.37
C ASP A 57 14.16 3.05 -32.99
N LEU A 58 14.15 3.39 -31.70
CA LEU A 58 13.84 4.74 -31.23
C LEU A 58 14.80 5.79 -31.80
N THR A 59 14.27 6.96 -32.16
CA THR A 59 15.11 8.10 -32.59
C THR A 59 15.78 8.76 -31.38
N ASP A 60 16.76 9.64 -31.61
CA ASP A 60 17.37 10.42 -30.52
C ASP A 60 16.35 11.34 -29.82
N ALA A 61 15.34 11.81 -30.56
CA ALA A 61 14.22 12.57 -30.01
C ALA A 61 13.33 11.70 -29.09
N ASP A 62 13.07 10.45 -29.49
CA ASP A 62 12.35 9.49 -28.65
C ASP A 62 13.14 9.11 -27.38
N GLU A 63 14.47 8.96 -27.49
CA GLU A 63 15.33 8.70 -26.32
C GLU A 63 15.35 9.89 -25.34
N ALA A 64 15.34 11.13 -25.85
CA ALA A 64 15.16 12.32 -25.01
C ALA A 64 13.78 12.33 -24.33
N ARG A 65 12.73 11.89 -25.04
CA ARG A 65 11.38 11.78 -24.50
C ARG A 65 11.27 10.70 -23.42
N LEU A 66 11.94 9.56 -23.56
CA LEU A 66 12.05 8.54 -22.50
C LEU A 66 12.66 9.13 -21.22
N ARG A 67 13.75 9.89 -21.34
CA ARG A 67 14.37 10.58 -20.20
C ARG A 67 13.45 11.66 -19.60
N GLY A 68 12.73 12.40 -20.44
CA GLY A 68 11.74 13.39 -19.99
C GLY A 68 10.56 12.78 -19.23
N LEU A 69 10.22 11.52 -19.51
CA LEU A 69 9.26 10.73 -18.74
C LEU A 69 9.86 10.16 -17.44
N GLY A 70 11.13 10.44 -17.14
CA GLY A 70 11.80 9.93 -15.94
C GLY A 70 12.09 8.43 -16.00
N VAL A 71 12.17 7.83 -17.19
CA VAL A 71 12.53 6.40 -17.34
C VAL A 71 13.97 6.20 -16.88
N SER A 72 14.14 5.42 -15.82
CA SER A 72 15.46 5.05 -15.27
C SER A 72 15.82 3.59 -15.57
N THR A 73 14.82 2.77 -15.83
CA THR A 73 14.99 1.32 -15.98
C THR A 73 14.19 0.79 -17.18
N ILE A 74 14.82 -0.04 -18.01
CA ILE A 74 14.17 -0.81 -19.07
C ILE A 74 14.20 -2.29 -18.68
N VAL A 75 13.04 -2.93 -18.63
CA VAL A 75 12.90 -4.37 -18.41
C VAL A 75 12.65 -5.04 -19.75
N ASP A 76 13.66 -5.70 -20.28
CA ASP A 76 13.62 -6.38 -21.59
C ASP A 76 13.22 -7.85 -21.40
N LEU A 77 12.01 -8.22 -21.82
CA LEU A 77 11.45 -9.56 -21.62
C LEU A 77 11.77 -10.55 -22.76
N ARG A 78 12.62 -10.14 -23.71
CA ARG A 78 12.93 -10.90 -24.91
C ARG A 78 13.91 -12.05 -24.65
N GLU A 79 13.82 -13.08 -25.47
CA GLU A 79 14.82 -14.15 -25.50
C GLU A 79 16.11 -13.65 -26.17
N PRO A 80 17.27 -14.23 -25.83
CA PRO A 80 18.49 -14.00 -26.58
C PRO A 80 18.27 -14.27 -28.08
N GLY A 81 18.59 -13.28 -28.93
CA GLY A 81 18.39 -13.35 -30.38
C GLY A 81 17.09 -12.70 -30.88
N GLU A 82 16.16 -12.31 -30.01
CA GLU A 82 14.99 -11.52 -30.40
C GLU A 82 15.35 -10.02 -30.51
N GLY A 83 15.76 -9.59 -31.71
CA GLY A 83 16.04 -8.18 -32.03
C GLY A 83 17.50 -7.77 -31.81
N HIS A 84 17.74 -6.47 -31.67
CA HIS A 84 19.10 -5.89 -31.60
C HIS A 84 19.19 -4.96 -30.38
N PRO A 85 19.60 -5.47 -29.20
CA PRO A 85 19.59 -4.69 -27.97
C PRO A 85 20.39 -3.39 -28.12
N ARG A 86 19.73 -2.26 -27.90
CA ARG A 86 20.34 -0.94 -27.88
C ARG A 86 20.65 -0.51 -26.45
N HIS A 87 21.80 0.15 -26.28
CA HIS A 87 22.14 0.81 -25.02
C HIS A 87 21.56 2.22 -24.99
N PHE A 88 20.84 2.56 -23.90
CA PHE A 88 20.24 3.89 -23.69
C PHE A 88 21.05 4.66 -22.64
N ARG A 89 21.39 5.92 -22.92
CA ARG A 89 22.29 6.67 -22.04
C ARG A 89 21.58 7.03 -20.74
N GLY A 90 22.14 6.57 -19.60
CA GLY A 90 21.61 6.88 -18.28
C GLY A 90 20.35 6.10 -17.88
N ILE A 91 20.02 5.04 -18.64
CA ILE A 91 18.90 4.15 -18.36
C ILE A 91 19.46 2.74 -18.19
N THR A 92 19.14 2.10 -17.08
CA THR A 92 19.60 0.73 -16.77
C THR A 92 18.70 -0.29 -17.48
N THR A 93 19.28 -1.16 -18.31
CA THR A 93 18.54 -2.27 -18.93
C THR A 93 18.70 -3.56 -18.11
N VAL A 94 17.59 -4.16 -17.71
CA VAL A 94 17.52 -5.42 -16.97
C VAL A 94 16.92 -6.51 -17.88
N PRO A 95 17.73 -7.44 -18.41
CA PRO A 95 17.23 -8.50 -19.28
C PRO A 95 16.54 -9.61 -18.45
N VAL A 96 15.28 -9.88 -18.79
CA VAL A 96 14.43 -10.92 -18.19
C VAL A 96 13.74 -11.80 -19.23
N PRO A 97 14.47 -12.70 -19.93
CA PRO A 97 13.87 -13.67 -20.84
C PRO A 97 12.81 -14.52 -20.13
N ILE A 98 11.59 -14.54 -20.66
CA ILE A 98 10.44 -15.19 -20.01
C ILE A 98 10.23 -16.62 -20.50
N TYR A 99 10.37 -16.90 -21.79
CA TYR A 99 10.11 -18.24 -22.32
C TYR A 99 11.24 -19.21 -22.02
N ARG A 100 12.50 -18.82 -22.19
CA ARG A 100 13.69 -19.68 -21.97
C ARG A 100 13.55 -21.07 -22.62
N LEU A 101 13.06 -21.10 -23.86
CA LEU A 101 12.99 -22.32 -24.66
C LEU A 101 14.19 -22.37 -25.60
N GLU A 102 14.69 -23.57 -25.92
CA GLU A 102 15.84 -23.75 -26.83
C GLU A 102 15.62 -23.13 -28.22
N GLY A 103 14.36 -23.00 -28.67
CA GLY A 103 13.97 -22.35 -29.92
C GLY A 103 13.51 -20.89 -29.80
N GLY A 104 13.64 -20.25 -28.64
CA GLY A 104 13.17 -18.89 -28.39
C GLY A 104 11.66 -18.79 -28.15
N ALA A 105 11.04 -17.67 -28.53
CA ALA A 105 9.61 -17.46 -28.34
C ALA A 105 8.76 -18.47 -29.15
N PRO A 106 7.65 -18.99 -28.60
CA PRO A 106 6.79 -19.94 -29.32
C PRO A 106 6.25 -19.35 -30.63
N ARG A 107 6.38 -20.12 -31.71
CA ARG A 107 5.91 -19.74 -33.05
C ARG A 107 4.45 -20.17 -33.31
N THR A 108 4.06 -21.35 -32.86
CA THR A 108 2.69 -21.86 -32.98
C THR A 108 2.08 -22.16 -31.62
N GLY A 109 0.77 -22.36 -31.60
CA GLY A 109 0.03 -22.79 -30.41
C GLY A 109 -1.13 -21.87 -30.07
N THR A 110 -1.67 -22.06 -28.86
CA THR A 110 -2.82 -21.30 -28.37
C THR A 110 -2.40 -20.17 -27.43
N LEU A 111 -3.18 -19.10 -27.43
CA LEU A 111 -2.99 -17.98 -26.50
C LEU A 111 -3.05 -18.46 -25.04
N GLU A 112 -4.07 -19.25 -24.71
CA GLU A 112 -4.29 -19.81 -23.38
C GLU A 112 -3.12 -20.70 -22.95
N GLY A 113 -2.57 -21.49 -23.87
CA GLY A 113 -1.41 -22.34 -23.62
C GLY A 113 -0.16 -21.53 -23.25
N ILE A 114 0.10 -20.43 -23.95
CA ILE A 114 1.24 -19.55 -23.68
C ILE A 114 1.14 -18.89 -22.30
N TYR A 115 -0.02 -18.35 -21.94
CA TYR A 115 -0.19 -17.72 -20.62
C TYR A 115 -0.13 -18.75 -19.48
N ALA A 116 -0.76 -19.92 -19.65
CA ALA A 116 -0.68 -21.00 -18.69
C ALA A 116 0.76 -21.47 -18.49
N PHE A 117 1.54 -21.57 -19.57
CA PHE A 117 2.96 -21.91 -19.51
C PHE A 117 3.76 -20.89 -18.70
N MET A 118 3.63 -19.59 -19.00
CA MET A 118 4.35 -18.53 -18.28
C MET A 118 4.01 -18.56 -16.79
N LEU A 119 2.72 -18.63 -16.44
CA LEU A 119 2.29 -18.63 -15.04
C LEU A 119 2.75 -19.88 -14.27
N ARG A 120 2.75 -21.06 -14.90
CA ARG A 120 3.11 -22.32 -14.22
C ARG A 120 4.61 -22.53 -14.12
N HIS A 121 5.37 -22.14 -15.14
CA HIS A 121 6.77 -22.55 -15.27
C HIS A 121 7.77 -21.42 -15.21
N ARG A 122 7.33 -20.15 -15.19
CA ARG A 122 8.20 -18.96 -15.26
C ARG A 122 7.95 -17.98 -14.13
N GLY A 123 7.38 -18.45 -13.02
CA GLY A 123 7.05 -17.59 -11.89
C GLY A 123 8.27 -16.84 -11.32
N ALA A 124 9.44 -17.48 -11.23
CA ALA A 124 10.66 -16.81 -10.78
C ALA A 124 11.11 -15.68 -11.72
N ASP A 125 11.02 -15.88 -13.04
CA ASP A 125 11.35 -14.84 -14.02
C ASP A 125 10.32 -13.71 -14.00
N LEU A 126 9.03 -14.03 -13.85
CA LEU A 126 7.97 -13.04 -13.68
C LEU A 126 8.16 -12.21 -12.40
N ALA A 127 8.50 -12.85 -11.27
CA ALA A 127 8.83 -12.17 -10.02
C ALA A 127 10.07 -11.29 -10.17
N ARG A 128 11.11 -11.74 -10.88
CA ARG A 128 12.31 -10.95 -11.16
C ARG A 128 12.00 -9.72 -12.03
N ALA A 129 11.16 -9.85 -13.05
CA ALA A 129 10.73 -8.71 -13.87
C ALA A 129 9.94 -7.69 -13.03
N VAL A 130 9.02 -8.15 -12.19
CA VAL A 130 8.27 -7.28 -11.26
C VAL A 130 9.17 -6.63 -10.21
N GLY A 131 10.18 -7.34 -9.70
CA GLY A 131 11.20 -6.80 -8.80
C GLY A 131 12.01 -5.68 -9.46
N ALA A 132 12.42 -5.84 -10.72
CA ALA A 132 13.13 -4.79 -11.45
C ALA A 132 12.27 -3.52 -11.66
N ILE A 133 10.94 -3.68 -11.80
CA ILE A 133 9.99 -2.55 -11.82
C ILE A 133 9.92 -1.87 -10.45
N ALA A 134 9.87 -2.66 -9.38
CA ALA A 134 9.84 -2.17 -8.00
C ALA A 134 11.09 -1.32 -7.68
N ASP A 135 12.27 -1.84 -8.03
CA ASP A 135 13.58 -1.26 -7.71
C ASP A 135 13.95 -0.07 -8.60
N ALA A 136 13.20 0.20 -9.67
CA ALA A 136 13.43 1.33 -10.55
C ALA A 136 13.32 2.66 -9.76
N PRO A 137 14.39 3.48 -9.69
CA PRO A 137 14.34 4.76 -8.99
C PRO A 137 13.32 5.74 -9.58
N GLY A 138 13.26 5.79 -10.91
CA GLY A 138 12.28 6.56 -11.69
C GLY A 138 11.14 5.69 -12.20
N ALA A 139 10.81 5.87 -13.48
CA ALA A 139 9.86 5.02 -14.20
C ALA A 139 10.54 3.77 -14.78
N ALA A 140 9.83 2.66 -14.77
CA ALA A 140 10.22 1.44 -15.47
C ALA A 140 9.47 1.35 -16.81
N LEU A 141 10.21 1.14 -17.90
CA LEU A 141 9.65 0.75 -19.19
C LEU A 141 9.77 -0.76 -19.36
N VAL A 142 8.67 -1.44 -19.61
CA VAL A 142 8.62 -2.89 -19.83
C VAL A 142 8.28 -3.18 -21.27
N HIS A 143 9.07 -4.02 -21.94
CA HIS A 143 8.78 -4.42 -23.32
C HIS A 143 9.13 -5.88 -23.59
N CYS A 144 8.56 -6.38 -24.69
CA CYS A 144 9.04 -7.56 -25.38
C CYS A 144 9.26 -7.16 -26.85
N SER A 145 9.00 -8.04 -27.80
CA SER A 145 9.15 -7.72 -29.23
C SER A 145 8.06 -6.73 -29.69
N ILE A 146 6.79 -7.09 -29.51
CA ILE A 146 5.62 -6.28 -29.93
C ILE A 146 4.97 -5.56 -28.74
N GLY A 147 5.35 -5.97 -27.52
CA GLY A 147 4.80 -5.42 -26.29
C GLY A 147 3.37 -5.86 -26.03
N LYS A 148 3.00 -7.12 -26.33
CA LYS A 148 1.65 -7.70 -26.13
C LYS A 148 1.59 -8.66 -24.94
N ASP A 149 2.07 -9.90 -25.09
CA ASP A 149 1.80 -10.97 -24.12
C ASP A 149 2.71 -10.95 -22.90
N ARG A 150 4.02 -11.15 -23.09
CA ARG A 150 5.00 -11.10 -21.99
C ARG A 150 4.91 -9.77 -21.23
N THR A 151 4.87 -8.67 -21.98
CA THR A 151 4.68 -7.32 -21.42
C THR A 151 3.35 -7.19 -20.70
N GLY A 152 2.25 -7.65 -21.32
CA GLY A 152 0.91 -7.59 -20.73
C GLY A 152 0.83 -8.35 -19.40
N LEU A 153 1.41 -9.56 -19.32
CA LEU A 153 1.41 -10.36 -18.10
C LEU A 153 2.25 -9.71 -16.99
N VAL A 154 3.47 -9.26 -17.29
CA VAL A 154 4.35 -8.61 -16.30
C VAL A 154 3.74 -7.30 -15.80
N VAL A 155 3.19 -6.49 -16.71
CA VAL A 155 2.48 -5.24 -16.35
C VAL A 155 1.25 -5.53 -15.49
N ALA A 156 0.45 -6.54 -15.86
CA ALA A 156 -0.71 -6.93 -15.07
C ALA A 156 -0.32 -7.38 -13.64
N LEU A 157 0.71 -8.22 -13.51
CA LEU A 157 1.21 -8.68 -12.21
C LEU A 157 1.73 -7.52 -11.35
N ALA A 158 2.51 -6.60 -11.94
CA ALA A 158 3.01 -5.43 -11.22
C ALA A 158 1.86 -4.53 -10.73
N ARG A 159 0.86 -4.27 -11.59
CA ARG A 159 -0.31 -3.44 -11.27
C ARG A 159 -1.20 -4.09 -10.21
N LEU A 160 -1.47 -5.39 -10.31
CA LEU A 160 -2.21 -6.14 -9.29
C LEU A 160 -1.49 -6.11 -7.94
N ALA A 161 -0.17 -6.32 -7.92
CA ALA A 161 0.63 -6.29 -6.69
C ALA A 161 0.67 -4.90 -6.04
N ALA A 162 0.69 -3.85 -6.87
CA ALA A 162 0.61 -2.46 -6.43
C ALA A 162 -0.81 -2.05 -5.97
N GLY A 163 -1.83 -2.89 -6.19
CA GLY A 163 -3.20 -2.66 -5.73
C GLY A 163 -4.12 -1.96 -6.75
N SER A 164 -3.72 -1.91 -8.02
CA SER A 164 -4.51 -1.28 -9.09
C SER A 164 -5.81 -2.04 -9.36
N ALA A 165 -6.84 -1.34 -9.83
CA ALA A 165 -8.13 -1.93 -10.14
C ALA A 165 -8.02 -2.92 -11.34
N GLN A 166 -8.58 -4.12 -11.16
CA GLN A 166 -8.55 -5.20 -12.17
C GLN A 166 -9.11 -4.75 -13.53
N GLN A 167 -10.20 -3.97 -13.54
CA GLN A 167 -10.80 -3.50 -14.78
C GLN A 167 -9.83 -2.64 -15.60
N GLY A 168 -9.09 -1.72 -14.97
CA GLY A 168 -8.10 -0.88 -15.65
C GLY A 168 -6.91 -1.67 -16.21
N ILE A 169 -6.62 -2.86 -15.67
CA ILE A 169 -5.60 -3.78 -16.18
C ILE A 169 -6.10 -4.50 -17.43
N ILE A 170 -7.34 -4.98 -17.37
CA ILE A 170 -8.01 -5.64 -18.49
C ILE A 170 -8.16 -4.68 -19.67
N ASP A 171 -8.63 -3.46 -19.40
CA ASP A 171 -8.84 -2.43 -20.42
C ASP A 171 -7.51 -2.04 -21.08
N ASP A 172 -6.44 -1.86 -20.30
CA ASP A 172 -5.11 -1.61 -20.84
C ASP A 172 -4.64 -2.76 -21.75
N TYR A 173 -4.78 -4.01 -21.30
CA TYR A 173 -4.35 -5.16 -22.08
C TYR A 173 -5.06 -5.24 -23.43
N ALA A 174 -6.38 -5.02 -23.45
CA ALA A 174 -7.21 -5.12 -24.65
C ALA A 174 -6.77 -4.18 -25.78
N LEU A 175 -6.15 -3.04 -25.46
CA LEU A 175 -5.63 -2.10 -26.45
C LEU A 175 -4.49 -2.67 -27.30
N SER A 176 -3.80 -3.72 -26.84
CA SER A 176 -2.50 -4.14 -27.38
C SER A 176 -2.58 -4.73 -28.78
N GLY A 177 -3.62 -5.54 -29.07
CA GLY A 177 -3.85 -6.13 -30.39
C GLY A 177 -4.39 -5.13 -31.41
N GLY A 178 -5.25 -4.21 -30.96
CA GLY A 178 -5.77 -3.11 -31.80
C GLY A 178 -4.69 -2.13 -32.26
N ARG A 179 -3.66 -1.91 -31.43
CA ARG A 179 -2.54 -0.98 -31.68
C ARG A 179 -1.41 -1.56 -32.54
N LEU A 180 -1.55 -2.77 -33.07
CA LEU A 180 -0.60 -3.31 -34.04
C LEU A 180 -0.73 -2.53 -35.36
N GLY A 181 0.40 -2.10 -35.92
CA GLY A 181 0.41 -1.45 -37.24
C GLY A 181 0.20 -2.46 -38.37
N ASP A 182 -0.29 -1.99 -39.53
CA ASP A 182 -0.60 -2.84 -40.68
C ASP A 182 0.60 -3.64 -41.19
N ALA A 183 1.80 -3.08 -41.10
CA ALA A 183 3.03 -3.77 -41.46
C ALA A 183 3.31 -4.99 -40.57
N ILE A 184 3.05 -4.88 -39.27
CA ILE A 184 3.20 -5.98 -38.32
C ILE A 184 2.14 -7.05 -38.61
N ARG A 185 0.87 -6.65 -38.78
CA ARG A 185 -0.21 -7.59 -39.10
C ARG A 185 0.08 -8.40 -40.36
N ARG A 186 0.50 -7.74 -41.44
CA ARG A 186 0.82 -8.41 -42.71
C ARG A 186 1.94 -9.43 -42.56
N ARG A 187 3.04 -9.03 -41.90
CA ARG A 187 4.16 -9.94 -41.63
C ARG A 187 3.71 -11.15 -40.80
N THR A 188 2.91 -10.91 -39.75
CA THR A 188 2.41 -11.99 -38.91
C THR A 188 1.51 -12.96 -39.69
N LEU A 189 0.67 -12.49 -40.61
CA LEU A 189 -0.13 -13.36 -41.48
C LEU A 189 0.78 -14.27 -42.33
N GLU A 190 1.78 -13.69 -43.01
CA GLU A 190 2.74 -14.44 -43.84
C GLU A 190 3.54 -15.48 -43.03
N GLU A 191 3.96 -15.12 -41.80
CA GLU A 191 4.68 -16.03 -40.91
C GLU A 191 3.78 -17.18 -40.42
N VAL A 192 2.50 -16.92 -40.14
CA VAL A 192 1.57 -17.95 -39.67
C VAL A 192 1.15 -18.90 -40.80
N ASP A 193 0.99 -18.39 -42.02
CA ASP A 193 0.79 -19.23 -43.22
C ASP A 193 1.93 -20.26 -43.39
N GLN A 194 3.16 -19.89 -43.00
CA GLN A 194 4.33 -20.78 -43.04
C GLN A 194 4.42 -21.69 -41.83
N ASP A 195 4.20 -21.15 -40.63
CA ASP A 195 4.44 -21.86 -39.37
C ASP A 195 3.32 -22.85 -39.03
N ALA A 196 2.08 -22.54 -39.40
CA ALA A 196 0.90 -23.34 -39.12
C ALA A 196 -0.06 -23.32 -40.34
N PRO A 197 0.21 -24.09 -41.40
CA PRO A 197 -0.58 -24.05 -42.64
C PRO A 197 -1.95 -24.76 -42.56
N GLY A 198 -2.23 -25.47 -41.47
CA GLY A 198 -3.43 -26.32 -41.32
C GLY A 198 -4.34 -25.89 -40.17
N GLU A 199 -5.65 -26.10 -40.33
CA GLU A 199 -6.64 -25.87 -39.27
C GLU A 199 -6.73 -27.05 -38.28
N PRO A 200 -7.00 -26.80 -36.98
CA PRO A 200 -7.28 -25.51 -36.34
C PRO A 200 -6.03 -24.72 -35.90
N GLU A 201 -4.82 -25.27 -36.06
CA GLU A 201 -3.58 -24.66 -35.55
C GLU A 201 -3.30 -23.29 -36.17
N HIS A 202 -3.67 -23.09 -37.44
CA HIS A 202 -3.58 -21.83 -38.15
C HIS A 202 -4.37 -20.72 -37.44
N SER A 203 -5.67 -20.94 -37.24
CA SER A 203 -6.56 -19.97 -36.58
C SER A 203 -6.18 -19.72 -35.12
N ASP A 204 -5.77 -20.75 -34.39
CA ASP A 204 -5.27 -20.62 -33.01
C ASP A 204 -3.98 -19.76 -32.95
N THR A 205 -3.05 -19.99 -33.87
CA THR A 205 -1.79 -19.25 -33.94
C THR A 205 -2.01 -17.78 -34.35
N LEU A 206 -2.94 -17.51 -35.27
CA LEU A 206 -3.34 -16.14 -35.62
C LEU A 206 -3.88 -15.40 -34.40
N ARG A 207 -4.83 -16.00 -33.68
CA ARG A 207 -5.38 -15.44 -32.44
C ARG A 207 -4.28 -15.21 -31.41
N MET A 208 -3.37 -16.17 -31.25
CA MET A 208 -2.24 -16.07 -30.33
C MET A 208 -1.34 -14.87 -30.64
N ARG A 209 -1.02 -14.62 -31.91
CA ARG A 209 -0.07 -13.56 -32.31
C ARG A 209 -0.71 -12.18 -32.47
N LEU A 210 -1.98 -12.09 -32.86
CA LEU A 210 -2.63 -10.82 -33.21
C LEU A 210 -3.60 -10.30 -32.15
N ASP A 211 -4.29 -11.19 -31.43
CA ASP A 211 -5.40 -10.76 -30.57
C ASP A 211 -4.94 -10.44 -29.14
N SER A 212 -5.74 -9.62 -28.46
CA SER A 212 -5.62 -9.33 -27.03
C SER A 212 -7.01 -9.34 -26.39
N PRO A 213 -7.68 -10.51 -26.33
CA PRO A 213 -9.05 -10.57 -25.88
C PRO A 213 -9.16 -10.25 -24.39
N VAL A 214 -10.13 -9.41 -24.02
CA VAL A 214 -10.48 -9.05 -22.63
C VAL A 214 -10.64 -10.30 -21.75
N SER A 215 -11.26 -11.35 -22.30
CA SER A 215 -11.50 -12.63 -21.61
C SER A 215 -10.21 -13.31 -21.15
N MET A 216 -9.10 -13.16 -21.87
CA MET A 216 -7.82 -13.77 -21.48
C MET A 216 -7.27 -13.11 -20.21
N MET A 217 -7.21 -11.77 -20.18
CA MET A 217 -6.70 -11.06 -19.00
C MET A 217 -7.66 -11.18 -17.80
N ALA A 218 -8.96 -11.18 -18.05
CA ALA A 218 -9.96 -11.46 -17.02
C ALA A 218 -9.74 -12.85 -16.40
N SER A 219 -9.59 -13.89 -17.23
CA SER A 219 -9.34 -15.26 -16.75
C SER A 219 -8.05 -15.37 -15.94
N ILE A 220 -6.98 -14.66 -16.33
CA ILE A 220 -5.74 -14.62 -15.55
C ILE A 220 -5.96 -13.99 -14.18
N CYS A 221 -6.67 -12.87 -14.12
CA CYS A 221 -6.96 -12.21 -12.84
C CYS A 221 -7.81 -13.10 -11.93
N ASP A 222 -8.79 -13.83 -12.50
CA ASP A 222 -9.63 -14.77 -11.76
C ASP A 222 -8.83 -15.98 -11.27
N GLN A 223 -7.95 -16.55 -12.11
CA GLN A 223 -7.04 -17.64 -11.73
C GLN A 223 -6.07 -17.22 -10.61
N LEU A 224 -5.65 -15.97 -10.61
CA LEU A 224 -4.83 -15.38 -9.56
C LEU A 224 -5.64 -14.96 -8.32
N GLN A 225 -6.97 -15.09 -8.32
CA GLN A 225 -7.84 -14.65 -7.22
C GLN A 225 -7.66 -13.16 -6.89
N GLY A 226 -7.52 -12.34 -7.94
CA GLY A 226 -7.36 -10.89 -7.84
C GLY A 226 -6.02 -10.43 -7.24
N PRO A 227 -5.96 -9.20 -6.69
CA PRO A 227 -4.71 -8.59 -6.22
C PRO A 227 -3.96 -9.41 -5.16
N GLN A 228 -4.67 -10.02 -4.20
CA GLN A 228 -4.03 -10.75 -3.10
C GLN A 228 -3.35 -12.04 -3.58
N GLY A 229 -4.00 -12.81 -4.47
CA GLY A 229 -3.37 -14.01 -4.96
C GLY A 229 -2.26 -13.73 -5.99
N ALA A 230 -2.30 -12.59 -6.70
CA ALA A 230 -1.14 -12.09 -7.45
C ALA A 230 0.07 -11.79 -6.54
N VAL A 231 -0.15 -11.12 -5.40
CA VAL A 231 0.90 -10.90 -4.38
C VAL A 231 1.44 -12.23 -3.86
N ARG A 232 0.58 -13.16 -3.46
CA ARG A 232 0.97 -14.49 -2.98
C ARG A 232 1.77 -15.25 -4.04
N TYR A 233 1.35 -15.17 -5.30
CA TYR A 233 2.04 -15.77 -6.43
C TYR A 233 3.46 -15.20 -6.57
N LEU A 234 3.62 -13.87 -6.55
CA LEU A 234 4.93 -13.23 -6.71
C LEU A 234 5.87 -13.50 -5.53
N LEU A 235 5.39 -13.40 -4.29
CA LEU A 235 6.18 -13.69 -3.09
C LEU A 235 6.67 -15.14 -3.08
N ARG A 236 5.78 -16.11 -3.38
CA ARG A 236 6.15 -17.53 -3.48
C ARG A 236 7.21 -17.81 -4.54
N ASN A 237 7.26 -16.97 -5.58
CA ASN A 237 8.21 -17.09 -6.67
C ASN A 237 9.47 -16.21 -6.50
N GLY A 238 9.66 -15.58 -5.34
CA GLY A 238 10.92 -14.91 -4.99
C GLY A 238 10.90 -13.38 -5.06
N LEU A 239 9.74 -12.74 -5.19
CA LEU A 239 9.64 -11.29 -4.97
C LEU A 239 9.88 -10.99 -3.48
N ALA A 240 10.74 -10.02 -3.16
CA ALA A 240 10.99 -9.63 -1.78
C ALA A 240 9.83 -8.79 -1.20
N GLN A 241 9.60 -8.89 0.12
CA GLN A 241 8.59 -8.05 0.80
C GLN A 241 8.91 -6.55 0.68
N THR A 242 10.19 -6.18 0.67
CA THR A 242 10.63 -4.80 0.45
C THR A 242 10.28 -4.31 -0.96
N GLN A 243 10.40 -5.16 -1.98
CA GLN A 243 9.99 -4.84 -3.35
C GLN A 243 8.47 -4.70 -3.49
N LEU A 244 7.70 -5.54 -2.79
CA LEU A 244 6.24 -5.39 -2.73
C LEU A 244 5.83 -4.06 -2.10
N ALA A 245 6.46 -3.70 -0.97
CA ALA A 245 6.25 -2.41 -0.32
C ALA A 245 6.62 -1.24 -1.26
N ALA A 246 7.74 -1.34 -1.97
CA ALA A 246 8.16 -0.34 -2.95
C ALA A 246 7.15 -0.18 -4.09
N LEU A 247 6.62 -1.28 -4.66
CA LEU A 247 5.58 -1.23 -5.70
C LEU A 247 4.31 -0.52 -5.20
N ARG A 248 3.84 -0.86 -4.00
CA ARG A 248 2.67 -0.19 -3.41
C ARG A 248 2.93 1.28 -3.13
N GLY A 249 4.16 1.61 -2.73
CA GLY A 249 4.65 2.99 -2.60
C GLY A 249 4.64 3.79 -3.90
N LYS A 250 4.55 3.17 -5.09
CA LYS A 250 4.48 3.87 -6.38
C LYS A 250 3.04 4.30 -6.76
N CYS A 251 2.01 3.55 -6.34
CA CYS A 251 0.59 3.90 -6.48
C CYS A 251 0.03 4.69 -5.30
N ALA A 252 0.84 4.77 -4.24
CA ALA A 252 0.51 5.41 -3.00
C ALA A 252 0.48 6.92 -3.15
N SER A 253 -0.73 7.50 -3.02
CA SER A 253 -0.98 8.65 -2.16
C SER A 253 0.26 9.43 -1.74
N ALA A 254 0.96 10.16 -2.62
CA ALA A 254 2.06 11.02 -2.21
C ALA A 254 1.47 12.07 -1.25
N GLY A 255 1.48 11.76 0.04
CA GLY A 255 0.89 12.56 1.11
C GLY A 255 -0.13 11.87 2.02
N ARG A 256 -0.65 10.66 1.74
CA ARG A 256 -1.59 9.96 2.66
C ARG A 256 -1.00 8.68 3.22
N LEU A 257 -0.84 8.60 4.54
CA LEU A 257 -0.45 7.41 5.30
C LEU A 257 -1.65 6.89 6.08
N THR A 258 -1.98 5.60 5.93
CA THR A 258 -3.04 4.93 6.72
C THR A 258 -2.42 3.96 7.71
N ILE A 259 -2.70 4.11 9.00
CA ILE A 259 -2.21 3.25 10.07
C ILE A 259 -3.40 2.51 10.67
N LEU A 260 -3.27 1.19 10.82
CA LEU A 260 -4.12 0.41 11.72
C LEU A 260 -3.46 0.42 13.09
N HIS A 261 -4.15 0.93 14.10
CA HIS A 261 -3.62 1.07 15.45
C HIS A 261 -4.43 0.24 16.46
N LEU A 262 -3.77 -0.79 16.98
CA LEU A 262 -4.28 -1.68 18.02
C LEU A 262 -3.53 -1.39 19.34
N SER A 263 -4.15 -1.68 20.47
CA SER A 263 -3.53 -1.53 21.79
C SER A 263 -4.12 -2.50 22.81
N ASP A 264 -3.39 -2.74 23.91
CA ASP A 264 -3.84 -3.41 25.12
C ASP A 264 -4.54 -4.75 24.82
N LEU A 265 -3.77 -5.68 24.24
CA LEU A 265 -4.25 -7.01 23.89
C LEU A 265 -4.51 -7.85 25.14
N HIS A 266 -3.66 -7.78 26.17
CA HIS A 266 -3.75 -8.62 27.38
C HIS A 266 -4.04 -10.10 27.10
N ALA A 267 -3.31 -10.68 26.16
CA ALA A 267 -3.47 -12.09 25.84
C ALA A 267 -3.06 -12.96 27.04
N GLU A 268 -3.82 -14.01 27.28
CA GLU A 268 -3.55 -15.02 28.30
C GLU A 268 -3.15 -16.36 27.68
N GLN A 269 -2.47 -17.20 28.44
CA GLN A 269 -2.13 -18.56 28.01
C GLN A 269 -3.25 -19.54 28.39
N PRO A 270 -3.85 -20.28 27.43
CA PRO A 270 -4.90 -21.24 27.74
C PRO A 270 -4.42 -22.31 28.75
N PRO A 271 -5.32 -22.77 29.65
CA PRO A 271 -6.76 -22.53 29.67
C PRO A 271 -7.19 -21.19 30.31
N ALA A 272 -6.25 -20.34 30.74
CA ALA A 272 -6.59 -19.03 31.30
C ALA A 272 -7.20 -18.11 30.24
N ARG A 273 -8.08 -17.22 30.71
CA ARG A 273 -8.74 -16.15 29.96
C ARG A 273 -8.74 -14.91 30.82
N LEU A 274 -8.63 -13.74 30.22
CA LEU A 274 -8.69 -12.48 30.95
C LEU A 274 -10.07 -12.35 31.61
N PHE A 275 -10.08 -12.01 32.91
CA PHE A 275 -11.28 -12.03 33.76
C PHE A 275 -12.08 -13.35 33.70
N GLY A 276 -11.43 -14.47 33.35
CA GLY A 276 -12.02 -15.81 33.27
C GLY A 276 -12.83 -16.09 31.99
N HIS A 277 -13.02 -15.12 31.09
CA HIS A 277 -13.88 -15.31 29.92
C HIS A 277 -13.43 -14.60 28.63
N ILE A 278 -12.54 -13.61 28.70
CA ILE A 278 -12.09 -12.83 27.53
C ILE A 278 -10.85 -13.48 26.88
N ASP A 279 -10.90 -13.68 25.57
CA ASP A 279 -9.72 -13.95 24.71
C ASP A 279 -9.66 -12.86 23.64
N SER A 280 -8.77 -11.89 23.84
CA SER A 280 -8.62 -10.72 22.97
C SER A 280 -8.12 -11.06 21.57
N LEU A 281 -7.46 -12.20 21.39
CA LEU A 281 -6.96 -12.63 20.08
C LEU A 281 -8.12 -12.99 19.13
N ASP A 282 -9.29 -13.33 19.67
CA ASP A 282 -10.52 -13.50 18.89
C ASP A 282 -10.96 -12.17 18.24
N ALA A 283 -10.76 -11.04 18.93
CA ALA A 283 -11.02 -9.71 18.37
C ALA A 283 -10.03 -9.38 17.25
N VAL A 284 -8.73 -9.61 17.49
CA VAL A 284 -7.66 -9.39 16.49
C VAL A 284 -7.93 -10.14 15.19
N ALA A 285 -8.40 -11.39 15.29
CA ALA A 285 -8.71 -12.23 14.12
C ALA A 285 -9.85 -11.68 13.23
N LYS A 286 -10.74 -10.85 13.78
CA LYS A 286 -11.87 -10.24 13.05
C LYS A 286 -11.48 -8.94 12.33
N VAL A 287 -10.37 -8.30 12.70
CA VAL A 287 -9.96 -6.99 12.15
C VAL A 287 -9.80 -7.00 10.62
N PRO A 288 -9.20 -8.03 9.97
CA PRO A 288 -9.08 -8.06 8.52
C PRO A 288 -10.43 -7.96 7.80
N ASP A 289 -11.48 -8.61 8.33
CA ASP A 289 -12.80 -8.60 7.72
C ASP A 289 -13.47 -7.24 7.84
N TYR A 290 -13.32 -6.56 8.98
CA TYR A 290 -13.76 -5.17 9.14
C TYR A 290 -13.09 -4.26 8.10
N LEU A 291 -11.77 -4.32 7.96
CA LEU A 291 -11.06 -3.46 7.00
C LEU A 291 -11.42 -3.78 5.54
N ARG A 292 -11.59 -5.06 5.19
CA ARG A 292 -12.08 -5.47 3.86
C ARG A 292 -13.47 -4.90 3.57
N SER A 293 -14.37 -4.92 4.56
CA SER A 293 -15.73 -4.36 4.42
C SER A 293 -15.73 -2.85 4.17
N LEU A 294 -14.75 -2.13 4.72
CA LEU A 294 -14.55 -0.70 4.54
C LEU A 294 -13.70 -0.36 3.31
N ALA A 295 -13.22 -1.36 2.56
CA ALA A 295 -12.22 -1.21 1.51
C ALA A 295 -10.96 -0.42 1.95
N VAL A 296 -10.61 -0.49 3.24
CA VAL A 296 -9.42 0.15 3.81
C VAL A 296 -8.24 -0.79 3.71
N ARG A 297 -7.09 -0.28 3.26
CA ARG A 297 -5.81 -0.99 3.28
C ARG A 297 -4.80 -0.17 4.08
N PRO A 298 -4.38 -0.63 5.27
CA PRO A 298 -3.37 0.09 6.03
C PRO A 298 -2.01 -0.02 5.35
N ASP A 299 -1.22 1.04 5.47
CA ASP A 299 0.19 1.09 5.06
C ASP A 299 1.11 0.57 6.17
N ALA A 300 0.66 0.62 7.42
CA ALA A 300 1.33 0.03 8.58
C ALA A 300 0.32 -0.46 9.63
N ILE A 301 0.71 -1.48 10.38
CA ILE A 301 -0.01 -1.99 11.55
C ILE A 301 0.83 -1.68 12.78
N VAL A 302 0.27 -0.93 13.71
CA VAL A 302 0.92 -0.50 14.95
C VAL A 302 0.19 -1.10 16.13
N VAL A 303 0.94 -1.71 17.06
CA VAL A 303 0.44 -2.27 18.32
C VAL A 303 1.15 -1.60 19.49
N THR A 304 0.42 -0.79 20.26
CA THR A 304 0.97 0.07 21.33
C THR A 304 0.91 -0.56 22.72
N GLY A 305 1.46 -1.77 22.89
CA GLY A 305 1.75 -2.36 24.19
C GLY A 305 0.63 -3.16 24.85
N ASP A 306 0.95 -3.67 26.05
CA ASP A 306 0.18 -4.60 26.86
C ASP A 306 -0.28 -5.81 26.04
N LEU A 307 0.71 -6.50 25.47
CA LEU A 307 0.51 -7.62 24.56
C LEU A 307 0.01 -8.87 25.29
N ILE A 308 0.57 -9.12 26.48
CA ILE A 308 0.15 -10.19 27.38
C ILE A 308 -0.40 -9.61 28.68
N HIS A 309 -1.07 -10.42 29.50
CA HIS A 309 -1.48 -10.00 30.83
C HIS A 309 -0.46 -10.38 31.91
N HIS A 310 -0.01 -11.64 31.93
CA HIS A 310 0.93 -12.17 32.94
C HIS A 310 1.88 -13.26 32.43
N ASP A 311 1.38 -14.23 31.65
CA ASP A 311 2.17 -15.42 31.29
C ASP A 311 2.98 -15.20 29.99
N VAL A 312 4.30 -15.16 30.10
CA VAL A 312 5.24 -15.02 28.97
C VAL A 312 5.04 -16.09 27.88
N ARG A 313 4.45 -17.26 28.20
CA ARG A 313 4.11 -18.28 27.19
C ARG A 313 3.07 -17.80 26.18
N ALA A 314 2.26 -16.80 26.55
CA ALA A 314 1.25 -16.22 25.68
C ALA A 314 1.85 -15.46 24.49
N TYR A 315 3.10 -14.98 24.56
CA TYR A 315 3.76 -14.27 23.46
C TYR A 315 3.78 -15.05 22.15
N ARG A 316 3.92 -16.38 22.20
CA ARG A 316 3.85 -17.22 20.99
C ARG A 316 2.51 -17.07 20.28
N ARG A 317 1.39 -17.09 21.01
CA ARG A 317 0.05 -16.93 20.43
C ARG A 317 -0.15 -15.52 19.87
N VAL A 318 0.34 -14.51 20.60
CA VAL A 318 0.32 -13.11 20.14
C VAL A 318 1.08 -12.96 18.84
N CYS A 319 2.33 -13.45 18.78
CA CYS A 319 3.18 -13.40 17.58
C CYS A 319 2.49 -14.06 16.39
N GLU A 320 1.94 -15.27 16.58
CA GLU A 320 1.18 -15.97 15.54
C GLU A 320 -0.05 -15.18 15.06
N ALA A 321 -0.81 -14.56 15.98
CA ALA A 321 -1.99 -13.78 15.65
C ALA A 321 -1.64 -12.50 14.88
N LEU A 322 -0.63 -11.76 15.33
CA LEU A 322 -0.17 -10.54 14.67
C LEU A 322 0.51 -10.82 13.33
N GLN A 323 1.24 -11.93 13.19
CA GLN A 323 1.81 -12.33 11.91
C GLN A 323 0.71 -12.68 10.90
N ARG A 324 -0.32 -13.43 11.32
CA ARG A 324 -1.50 -13.68 10.46
C ARG A 324 -2.18 -12.39 10.05
N LEU A 325 -2.38 -11.45 10.97
CA LEU A 325 -2.95 -10.13 10.69
C LEU A 325 -2.12 -9.38 9.63
N SER A 326 -0.80 -9.36 9.79
CA SER A 326 0.15 -8.72 8.87
C SER A 326 0.12 -9.35 7.48
N ASP A 327 0.12 -10.69 7.40
CA ASP A 327 0.06 -11.43 6.14
C ASP A 327 -1.28 -11.21 5.41
N ASP A 328 -2.39 -11.21 6.16
CA ASP A 328 -3.75 -11.02 5.62
C ASP A 328 -3.99 -9.63 5.04
N LEU A 329 -3.44 -8.61 5.70
CA LEU A 329 -3.52 -7.21 5.25
C LEU A 329 -2.38 -6.86 4.28
N GLY A 330 -1.31 -7.64 4.29
CA GLY A 330 -0.07 -7.38 3.56
C GLY A 330 0.63 -6.10 4.01
N ALA A 331 0.49 -5.69 5.26
CA ALA A 331 1.04 -4.46 5.80
C ALA A 331 2.14 -4.75 6.83
N PRO A 332 3.23 -3.94 6.89
CA PRO A 332 4.28 -4.10 7.88
C PRO A 332 3.72 -3.94 9.30
N LEU A 333 4.21 -4.78 10.22
CA LEU A 333 3.80 -4.85 11.62
C LEU A 333 4.86 -4.25 12.54
N CYS A 334 4.41 -3.45 13.51
CA CYS A 334 5.24 -2.66 14.41
C CYS A 334 4.65 -2.68 15.81
N VAL A 335 5.44 -3.09 16.78
CA VAL A 335 4.96 -3.41 18.13
C VAL A 335 5.87 -2.75 19.15
N VAL A 336 5.29 -2.14 20.18
CA VAL A 336 6.03 -1.69 21.38
C VAL A 336 5.51 -2.45 22.60
N PRO A 337 6.36 -2.71 23.61
CA PRO A 337 5.91 -3.28 24.88
C PRO A 337 5.14 -2.27 25.73
N GLY A 338 4.19 -2.75 26.54
CA GLY A 338 3.53 -2.01 27.61
C GLY A 338 3.99 -2.44 29.00
N ASN A 339 3.35 -1.94 30.05
CA ASN A 339 3.74 -2.21 31.44
C ASN A 339 3.41 -3.64 31.90
N HIS A 340 2.56 -4.37 31.20
CA HIS A 340 2.32 -5.80 31.45
C HIS A 340 3.34 -6.72 30.77
N ASP A 341 4.14 -6.18 29.85
CA ASP A 341 5.04 -6.96 29.03
C ASP A 341 6.44 -7.07 29.66
N ASP A 342 6.97 -8.29 29.70
CA ASP A 342 8.41 -8.51 29.87
C ASP A 342 9.12 -8.18 28.54
N VAL A 343 9.93 -7.12 28.54
CA VAL A 343 10.57 -6.56 27.34
C VAL A 343 11.52 -7.56 26.67
N ASP A 344 12.30 -8.30 27.46
CA ASP A 344 13.27 -9.27 26.92
C ASP A 344 12.54 -10.45 26.29
N ALA A 345 11.52 -10.99 26.97
CA ALA A 345 10.71 -12.08 26.44
C ALA A 345 9.88 -11.64 25.21
N ALA A 346 9.38 -10.39 25.18
CA ALA A 346 8.72 -9.82 24.01
C ALA A 346 9.70 -9.70 22.83
N ALA A 347 10.91 -9.20 23.06
CA ALA A 347 11.97 -9.08 22.06
C ALA A 347 12.37 -10.46 21.49
N ASP A 348 12.54 -11.46 22.34
CA ASP A 348 12.86 -12.83 21.92
C ASP A 348 11.74 -13.45 21.06
N ALA A 349 10.48 -13.20 21.41
CA ALA A 349 9.33 -13.79 20.71
C ALA A 349 8.93 -13.06 19.42
N LEU A 350 9.02 -11.74 19.40
CA LEU A 350 8.58 -10.88 18.28
C LEU A 350 9.74 -10.46 17.37
N GLY A 351 10.99 -10.61 17.82
CA GLY A 351 12.20 -10.36 17.05
C GLY A 351 12.19 -8.99 16.39
N ARG A 352 12.15 -8.97 15.05
CA ARG A 352 12.24 -7.75 14.22
C ARG A 352 11.02 -6.81 14.29
N TYR A 353 9.93 -7.21 14.96
CA TYR A 353 8.70 -6.41 15.01
C TYR A 353 8.66 -5.46 16.23
N THR A 354 9.56 -5.63 17.21
CA THR A 354 9.57 -4.87 18.46
C THR A 354 10.93 -4.25 18.76
N THR A 355 10.96 -3.25 19.64
CA THR A 355 12.17 -2.53 20.06
C THR A 355 13.17 -3.42 20.78
N ALA A 356 14.47 -3.11 20.64
CA ALA A 356 15.52 -3.63 21.52
C ALA A 356 15.79 -2.58 22.60
N ALA A 357 16.00 -3.01 23.85
CA ALA A 357 15.98 -2.18 25.07
C ALA A 357 16.88 -0.92 25.09
N VAL A 358 17.83 -0.77 24.17
CA VAL A 358 18.91 0.25 24.28
C VAL A 358 18.82 1.37 23.25
N ALA A 359 18.12 1.18 22.11
CA ALA A 359 17.99 2.21 21.09
C ALA A 359 16.62 2.15 20.39
N PRO A 360 16.02 3.31 20.05
CA PRO A 360 14.77 3.31 19.32
C PRO A 360 14.96 2.61 17.98
N GLN A 361 14.13 1.61 17.73
CA GLN A 361 14.03 1.07 16.38
C GLN A 361 13.22 2.03 15.53
N SER A 362 13.62 2.18 14.27
CA SER A 362 12.90 3.03 13.32
C SER A 362 12.79 2.34 11.97
N PHE A 363 11.68 2.57 11.29
CA PHE A 363 11.49 2.09 9.91
C PHE A 363 10.68 3.09 9.09
N GLY A 364 10.88 3.06 7.78
CA GLY A 364 10.23 3.96 6.84
C GLY A 364 8.93 3.39 6.27
N VAL A 365 7.87 4.19 6.21
CA VAL A 365 6.61 3.87 5.52
C VAL A 365 6.04 5.12 4.87
N ARG A 366 5.77 5.07 3.56
CA ARG A 366 5.25 6.20 2.76
C ARG A 366 5.95 7.56 3.01
N GLY A 367 7.26 7.55 3.19
CA GLY A 367 8.05 8.77 3.45
C GLY A 367 8.04 9.26 4.91
N TYR A 368 7.29 8.61 5.79
CA TYR A 368 7.34 8.81 7.24
C TYR A 368 8.33 7.85 7.89
N THR A 369 8.94 8.30 8.98
CA THR A 369 9.74 7.44 9.86
C THR A 369 8.98 7.19 11.15
N LEU A 370 8.68 5.93 11.44
CA LEU A 370 8.07 5.53 12.71
C LEU A 370 9.20 5.20 13.68
N HIS A 371 9.23 5.85 14.83
CA HIS A 371 10.18 5.61 15.91
C HIS A 371 9.46 4.90 17.04
N LEU A 372 9.89 3.67 17.33
CA LEU A 372 9.33 2.86 18.39
C LEU A 372 10.09 3.15 19.68
N LEU A 373 9.36 3.54 20.72
CA LEU A 373 9.89 3.99 22.00
C LEU A 373 9.36 3.07 23.10
N ASP A 374 10.30 2.43 23.79
CA ASP A 374 9.97 1.68 24.99
C ASP A 374 9.60 2.65 26.11
N SER A 375 8.39 2.47 26.62
CA SER A 375 7.85 3.21 27.76
C SER A 375 7.28 2.26 28.81
N SER A 376 7.53 0.94 28.72
CA SER A 376 6.93 -0.10 29.57
C SER A 376 7.05 0.19 31.08
N GLU A 377 8.16 0.81 31.50
CA GLU A 377 8.41 1.22 32.89
C GLU A 377 7.77 2.58 33.29
N GLY A 378 6.89 3.14 32.45
CA GLY A 378 6.24 4.43 32.65
C GLY A 378 7.11 5.65 32.32
N TYR A 379 8.33 5.45 31.81
CA TYR A 379 9.23 6.49 31.33
C TYR A 379 10.04 5.99 30.11
N ILE A 380 10.59 6.91 29.32
CA ILE A 380 11.50 6.56 28.22
C ILE A 380 12.95 6.76 28.69
N ALA A 381 13.81 5.76 28.51
CA ALA A 381 15.21 5.83 28.94
C ALA A 381 15.96 7.04 28.33
N PRO A 382 16.83 7.73 29.09
CA PRO A 382 17.60 8.87 28.59
C PRO A 382 18.41 8.57 27.32
N GLU A 383 18.98 7.37 27.23
CA GLU A 383 19.73 6.89 26.07
C GLU A 383 18.84 6.79 24.83
N ALA A 384 17.61 6.30 25.01
CA ALA A 384 16.63 6.21 23.93
C ALA A 384 16.17 7.60 23.47
N LEU A 385 15.95 8.54 24.39
CA LEU A 385 15.63 9.95 24.07
C LEU A 385 16.79 10.65 23.35
N ALA A 386 18.04 10.41 23.77
CA ALA A 386 19.22 10.93 23.10
C ALA A 386 19.35 10.36 21.67
N GLY A 387 19.09 9.06 21.50
CA GLY A 387 19.03 8.40 20.20
C GLY A 387 17.93 8.97 19.30
N LEU A 388 16.74 9.17 19.84
CA LEU A 388 15.61 9.79 19.15
C LEU A 388 15.97 11.19 18.68
N ARG A 389 16.47 12.05 19.58
CA ARG A 389 16.88 13.43 19.25
C ARG A 389 17.91 13.44 18.12
N LYS A 390 18.91 12.56 18.18
CA LYS A 390 19.91 12.42 17.11
C LYS A 390 19.28 12.04 15.78
N SER A 391 18.33 11.10 15.78
CA SER A 391 17.64 10.62 14.59
C SER A 391 16.75 11.71 13.96
N LEU A 392 15.98 12.42 14.78
CA LEU A 392 15.07 13.49 14.35
C LEU A 392 15.79 14.71 13.77
N HIS A 393 17.00 15.01 14.26
CA HIS A 393 17.79 16.16 13.82
C HIS A 393 18.98 15.79 12.93
N ALA A 394 19.06 14.55 12.45
CA ALA A 394 20.10 14.16 11.51
C ALA A 394 19.96 14.97 10.20
N PRO A 395 21.05 15.53 9.66
CA PRO A 395 21.00 16.27 8.41
C PRO A 395 20.50 15.35 7.28
N CYS A 396 19.59 15.85 6.46
CA CYS A 396 19.16 15.16 5.24
C CYS A 396 20.40 14.91 4.36
N ALA A 397 20.59 13.68 3.90
CA ALA A 397 21.65 13.37 2.94
C ALA A 397 21.37 14.14 1.64
N GLY A 398 22.00 15.30 1.49
CA GLY A 398 21.74 16.24 0.40
C GLY A 398 22.53 17.55 0.49
N ASP A 399 22.86 18.01 1.70
CA ASP A 399 23.65 19.24 1.89
C ASP A 399 25.04 18.92 2.46
N GLY A 400 26.03 18.84 1.57
CA GLY A 400 27.45 18.74 1.95
C GLY A 400 28.21 17.69 1.15
N ALA A 401 28.64 18.06 -0.06
CA ALA A 401 29.76 17.40 -0.70
C ALA A 401 31.04 17.73 0.09
N ASP A 402 31.70 16.73 0.64
CA ASP A 402 33.14 16.56 0.48
C ASP A 402 33.56 15.12 0.77
N GLN A 403 34.46 14.65 -0.08
CA GLN A 403 34.99 13.28 -0.13
C GLN A 403 35.97 13.07 1.03
N ASP A 404 35.98 11.85 1.59
CA ASP A 404 37.20 11.06 1.74
C ASP A 404 36.85 9.62 2.15
N GLY A 405 37.39 8.66 1.41
CA GLY A 405 37.05 7.25 1.51
C GLY A 405 37.89 6.44 2.50
N ALA A 406 37.28 5.43 3.12
CA ALA A 406 37.88 4.11 3.37
C ALA A 406 36.87 3.13 4.03
N GLY A 407 36.50 2.08 3.28
CA GLY A 407 36.36 0.68 3.70
C GLY A 407 35.62 0.25 4.98
N LEU A 408 34.59 -0.58 4.79
CA LEU A 408 34.46 -1.98 5.28
C LEU A 408 33.09 -2.36 5.89
N SER A 409 32.54 -3.43 5.30
CA SER A 409 31.71 -4.51 5.87
C SER A 409 30.32 -4.20 6.47
N GLY A 410 29.29 -4.55 5.69
CA GLY A 410 28.33 -5.60 6.04
C GLY A 410 27.52 -5.41 7.32
N ARG A 411 26.48 -4.58 7.24
CA ARG A 411 25.23 -4.71 8.01
C ARG A 411 24.13 -4.02 7.22
N ASP A 412 23.14 -4.80 6.79
CA ASP A 412 21.88 -4.31 6.22
C ASP A 412 21.20 -3.38 7.24
N SER A 413 21.54 -2.10 7.17
CA SER A 413 20.82 -1.03 7.85
C SER A 413 19.83 -0.51 6.85
N ALA A 414 18.54 -0.77 7.10
CA ALA A 414 17.44 -0.22 6.34
C ALA A 414 17.69 1.27 6.09
N SER A 415 17.52 1.71 4.85
CA SER A 415 17.65 3.11 4.44
C SER A 415 16.60 3.97 5.17
N GLY A 416 16.93 4.39 6.39
CA GLY A 416 16.19 5.39 7.14
C GLY A 416 16.31 6.71 6.41
N ASN A 417 15.15 7.28 6.04
CA ASN A 417 15.09 8.62 5.48
C ASN A 417 15.40 9.62 6.60
N CYS A 418 16.67 10.06 6.70
CA CYS A 418 17.13 10.97 7.74
C CYS A 418 16.48 12.36 7.57
N GLY A 419 15.82 12.88 8.61
CA GLY A 419 15.25 14.24 8.64
C GLY A 419 13.85 14.42 8.02
N GLY A 420 13.12 13.33 7.74
CA GLY A 420 11.74 13.37 7.24
C GLY A 420 10.65 13.42 8.33
N PRO A 421 9.37 13.58 7.95
CA PRO A 421 8.25 13.63 8.90
C PRO A 421 8.21 12.34 9.73
N SER A 422 8.11 12.48 11.04
CA SER A 422 8.27 11.40 12.00
C SER A 422 7.00 11.12 12.79
N ILE A 423 6.81 9.86 13.16
CA ILE A 423 5.70 9.39 14.00
C ILE A 423 6.32 8.66 15.18
N LEU A 424 5.88 8.97 16.39
CA LEU A 424 6.36 8.31 17.60
C LEU A 424 5.35 7.26 18.03
N VAL A 425 5.83 6.08 18.39
CA VAL A 425 5.00 4.96 18.83
C VAL A 425 5.49 4.56 20.22
N MET A 426 4.60 4.61 21.21
CA MET A 426 4.88 4.25 22.60
C MET A 426 3.64 3.65 23.26
N HIS A 427 3.74 3.16 24.49
CA HIS A 427 2.58 2.66 25.24
C HIS A 427 1.99 3.76 26.12
N HIS A 428 2.80 4.37 26.99
CA HIS A 428 2.32 5.43 27.89
C HIS A 428 2.23 6.78 27.17
N SER A 429 1.03 7.37 27.16
CA SER A 429 0.79 8.66 26.54
C SER A 429 1.51 9.81 27.29
N PRO A 430 2.12 10.78 26.59
CA PRO A 430 2.66 12.00 27.19
C PRO A 430 1.57 13.00 27.60
N VAL A 431 0.31 12.72 27.24
CA VAL A 431 -0.86 13.50 27.66
C VAL A 431 -1.71 12.61 28.57
N GLY A 432 -1.96 13.09 29.79
CA GLY A 432 -2.74 12.34 30.78
C GLY A 432 -4.23 12.23 30.44
N SER A 433 -4.83 11.13 30.88
CA SER A 433 -6.27 10.88 30.76
C SER A 433 -7.13 11.91 31.52
N LEU A 434 -8.39 12.07 31.08
CA LEU A 434 -9.41 12.79 31.84
C LEU A 434 -9.75 12.09 33.17
N MET A 435 -9.65 10.76 33.23
CA MET A 435 -9.88 10.01 34.46
C MET A 435 -8.76 10.27 35.47
N PRO A 436 -9.05 10.76 36.69
CA PRO A 436 -8.01 11.09 37.67
C PRO A 436 -7.08 9.93 38.00
N SER A 437 -7.62 8.72 38.15
CA SER A 437 -6.85 7.50 38.42
C SER A 437 -5.85 7.18 37.30
N LEU A 438 -6.26 7.33 36.04
CA LEU A 438 -5.42 7.06 34.87
C LEU A 438 -4.47 8.21 34.53
N ARG A 439 -4.79 9.45 34.97
CA ARG A 439 -3.92 10.61 34.73
C ARG A 439 -2.55 10.46 35.38
N HIS A 440 -2.48 9.81 36.53
CA HIS A 440 -1.24 9.66 37.30
C HIS A 440 -0.29 8.60 36.78
N ILE A 441 -0.77 7.74 35.87
CA ILE A 441 0.01 6.67 35.22
C ILE A 441 0.33 7.02 33.75
N ALA A 442 0.22 8.30 33.37
CA ALA A 442 0.75 8.80 32.11
C ALA A 442 2.29 8.77 32.13
N LEU A 443 2.93 9.03 30.98
CA LEU A 443 4.39 9.05 30.85
C LEU A 443 5.03 10.02 31.86
N HIS A 444 5.87 9.51 32.76
CA HIS A 444 6.43 10.29 33.87
C HIS A 444 7.43 11.36 33.44
N ASN A 445 8.26 11.08 32.44
CA ASN A 445 9.29 11.99 31.95
C ASN A 445 8.92 12.68 30.63
N ALA A 446 7.64 13.06 30.49
CA ALA A 446 7.13 13.74 29.29
C ALA A 446 7.93 15.01 28.96
N ASP A 447 8.39 15.78 29.95
CA ASP A 447 9.23 16.98 29.70
C ASP A 447 10.53 16.64 28.94
N ALA A 448 11.16 15.51 29.26
CA ALA A 448 12.37 15.06 28.55
C ALA A 448 12.06 14.62 27.11
N LEU A 449 10.86 14.07 26.87
CA LEU A 449 10.37 13.80 25.51
C LEU A 449 10.12 15.11 24.75
N ALA A 450 9.54 16.12 25.39
CA ALA A 450 9.33 17.44 24.78
C ALA A 450 10.66 18.06 24.31
N ASP A 451 11.69 17.98 25.15
CA ASP A 451 13.04 18.44 24.81
C ASP A 451 13.64 17.66 23.63
N ALA A 452 13.39 16.36 23.55
CA ALA A 452 13.91 15.50 22.48
C ALA A 452 13.26 15.77 21.11
N ILE A 453 11.99 16.18 21.09
CA ILE A 453 11.23 16.44 19.84
C ILE A 453 11.20 17.91 19.43
N SER A 454 11.72 18.80 20.27
CA SER A 454 11.65 20.25 20.05
C SER A 454 12.30 20.66 18.72
N GLY A 455 11.50 21.26 17.83
CA GLY A 455 11.95 21.72 16.51
C GLY A 455 12.13 20.61 15.47
N ALA A 456 11.75 19.37 15.79
CA ALA A 456 11.70 18.26 14.84
C ALA A 456 10.34 18.19 14.12
N ASP A 457 10.30 17.55 12.96
CA ASP A 457 9.07 17.36 12.18
C ASP A 457 8.28 16.13 12.65
N VAL A 458 7.84 16.13 13.91
CA VAL A 458 7.00 15.05 14.47
C VAL A 458 5.53 15.36 14.18
N ARG A 459 4.86 14.44 13.48
CA ARG A 459 3.48 14.62 12.97
C ARG A 459 2.40 13.95 13.80
N LEU A 460 2.76 12.92 14.56
CA LEU A 460 1.82 12.11 15.30
C LEU A 460 2.53 11.32 16.41
N ILE A 461 1.88 11.19 17.56
CA ILE A 461 2.25 10.27 18.63
C ILE A 461 1.13 9.25 18.80
N LEU A 462 1.46 7.96 18.70
CA LEU A 462 0.55 6.84 18.93
C LEU A 462 0.84 6.22 20.30
N ALA A 463 -0.21 6.04 21.10
CA ALA A 463 -0.14 5.51 22.46
C ALA A 463 -1.31 4.57 22.78
N GLY A 464 -1.24 3.91 23.94
CA GLY A 464 -2.20 2.94 24.46
C GLY A 464 -2.53 3.17 25.94
N HIS A 465 -2.52 2.10 26.74
CA HIS A 465 -2.49 2.09 28.21
C HIS A 465 -3.79 2.49 28.93
N PHE A 466 -4.56 3.43 28.39
CA PHE A 466 -5.76 3.92 29.08
C PHE A 466 -7.03 3.13 28.79
N HIS A 467 -6.99 2.17 27.85
CA HIS A 467 -8.13 1.30 27.50
C HIS A 467 -9.41 2.06 27.07
N HIS A 468 -9.26 3.29 26.60
CA HIS A 468 -10.30 4.06 25.95
C HIS A 468 -9.66 4.96 24.90
N ALA A 469 -10.42 5.25 23.84
CA ALA A 469 -9.94 6.15 22.81
C ALA A 469 -9.79 7.57 23.37
N MET A 470 -8.63 8.19 23.14
CA MET A 470 -8.38 9.59 23.50
C MET A 470 -7.55 10.27 22.43
N GLN A 471 -7.88 11.53 22.12
CA GLN A 471 -7.04 12.40 21.30
C GLN A 471 -6.61 13.62 22.11
N GLY A 472 -5.36 14.03 21.94
CA GLY A 472 -4.76 15.17 22.62
C GLY A 472 -3.73 15.88 21.75
N VAL A 473 -3.06 16.88 22.33
CA VAL A 473 -1.95 17.58 21.68
C VAL A 473 -0.83 17.74 22.70
N PHE A 474 0.39 17.41 22.30
CA PHE A 474 1.61 17.50 23.10
C PHE A 474 2.64 18.34 22.36
N HIS A 475 2.99 19.52 22.89
CA HIS A 475 3.93 20.47 22.24
C HIS A 475 3.63 20.73 20.75
N GLY A 476 2.35 20.83 20.38
CA GLY A 476 1.91 21.06 19.00
C GLY A 476 1.76 19.78 18.16
N VAL A 477 2.14 18.62 18.69
CA VAL A 477 2.02 17.32 18.01
C VAL A 477 0.72 16.62 18.44
N PRO A 478 -0.13 16.17 17.51
CA PRO A 478 -1.29 15.33 17.83
C PRO A 478 -0.90 14.03 18.52
N VAL A 479 -1.66 13.65 19.54
CA VAL A 479 -1.54 12.38 20.27
C VAL A 479 -2.81 11.59 20.06
N CYS A 480 -2.70 10.32 19.68
CA CYS A 480 -3.80 9.38 19.53
C CYS A 480 -3.56 8.18 20.42
N VAL A 481 -4.43 8.01 21.41
CA VAL A 481 -4.48 6.84 22.29
C VAL A 481 -5.51 5.87 21.73
N ALA A 482 -5.06 4.68 21.36
CA ALA A 482 -5.97 3.63 20.91
C ALA A 482 -6.78 3.07 22.09
N PRO A 483 -8.04 2.66 21.83
CA PRO A 483 -8.77 1.84 22.78
C PRO A 483 -8.16 0.44 22.90
N SER A 484 -8.56 -0.29 23.94
CA SER A 484 -8.08 -1.65 24.19
C SER A 484 -8.79 -2.67 23.31
N MET A 485 -8.03 -3.67 22.88
CA MET A 485 -8.55 -4.85 22.18
C MET A 485 -9.17 -5.89 23.14
N ALA A 486 -8.98 -5.75 24.45
CA ALA A 486 -9.42 -6.70 25.47
C ALA A 486 -10.69 -6.25 26.20
N TYR A 487 -10.71 -5.04 26.75
CA TYR A 487 -11.86 -4.48 27.50
C TYR A 487 -11.77 -2.96 27.55
N GLU A 488 -12.90 -2.27 27.65
CA GLU A 488 -12.92 -0.80 27.69
C GLU A 488 -13.01 -0.25 29.11
N GLN A 489 -12.38 0.89 29.38
CA GLN A 489 -12.59 1.63 30.63
C GLN A 489 -13.90 2.42 30.61
N ARG A 490 -14.64 2.34 31.71
CA ARG A 490 -15.92 3.04 31.90
C ARG A 490 -15.70 4.45 32.43
N MET A 491 -15.83 5.43 31.53
CA MET A 491 -15.58 6.85 31.83
C MET A 491 -16.57 7.47 32.83
N ASP A 492 -17.74 6.88 33.03
CA ASP A 492 -18.79 7.34 33.96
C ASP A 492 -18.79 6.59 35.31
N ALA A 493 -17.75 5.80 35.62
CA ALA A 493 -17.63 5.07 36.89
C ALA A 493 -17.48 5.98 38.14
N GLY A 494 -17.28 7.28 37.94
CA GLY A 494 -17.02 8.26 39.01
C GLY A 494 -15.54 8.34 39.40
N THR A 495 -15.19 9.29 40.26
CA THR A 495 -13.76 9.59 40.57
C THR A 495 -13.11 8.63 41.57
N GLY A 496 -13.87 7.73 42.18
CA GLY A 496 -13.40 6.79 43.21
C GLY A 496 -13.24 5.34 42.73
N LEU A 497 -13.55 5.05 41.46
CA LEU A 497 -13.56 3.71 40.90
C LEU A 497 -12.83 3.67 39.54
N VAL A 498 -12.29 2.50 39.23
CA VAL A 498 -11.81 2.13 37.89
C VAL A 498 -12.59 0.88 37.51
N GLU A 499 -13.42 0.97 36.47
CA GLU A 499 -14.30 -0.11 36.05
C GLU A 499 -14.08 -0.43 34.58
N GLY A 500 -13.79 -1.68 34.28
CA GLY A 500 -13.77 -2.20 32.92
C GLY A 500 -15.15 -2.70 32.48
N ARG A 501 -15.50 -2.51 31.21
CA ARG A 501 -16.66 -3.12 30.56
C ARG A 501 -16.22 -4.02 29.42
N SER A 502 -17.00 -5.06 29.15
CA SER A 502 -16.81 -5.85 27.94
C SER A 502 -17.04 -4.97 26.72
N GLY A 503 -16.09 -4.97 25.81
CA GLY A 503 -16.04 -4.09 24.65
C GLY A 503 -14.62 -4.09 24.14
N THR A 504 -14.47 -3.95 22.83
CA THR A 504 -13.16 -3.91 22.17
C THR A 504 -13.29 -3.00 20.97
N ALA A 505 -12.23 -2.27 20.68
CA ALA A 505 -12.21 -1.34 19.57
C ALA A 505 -10.77 -1.18 19.08
N PHE A 506 -10.61 -0.66 17.87
CA PHE A 506 -9.32 -0.22 17.35
C PHE A 506 -9.43 1.15 16.70
N SER A 507 -8.30 1.74 16.34
CA SER A 507 -8.27 3.01 15.61
C SER A 507 -7.64 2.86 14.22
N ILE A 508 -8.08 3.72 13.31
CA ILE A 508 -7.47 3.92 12.01
C ILE A 508 -7.07 5.39 11.91
N GLU A 509 -5.77 5.66 11.79
CA GLU A 509 -5.23 6.99 11.58
C GLU A 509 -4.88 7.19 10.11
N GLU A 510 -5.38 8.28 9.53
CA GLU A 510 -5.06 8.68 8.17
C GLU A 510 -4.44 10.06 8.20
N LEU A 511 -3.13 10.10 7.93
CA LEU A 511 -2.36 11.33 7.89
C LEU A 511 -2.22 11.76 6.43
N GLY A 512 -2.94 12.80 6.03
CA GLY A 512 -3.02 13.32 4.68
C GLY A 512 -2.56 14.79 4.55
N PRO A 513 -2.53 15.35 3.33
CA PRO A 513 -2.36 16.80 3.13
C PRO A 513 -3.48 17.62 3.78
N GLU A 514 -4.68 17.04 3.92
CA GLU A 514 -5.85 17.63 4.59
C GLU A 514 -5.74 17.60 6.13
N GLY A 515 -4.69 16.98 6.68
CA GLY A 515 -4.48 16.80 8.11
C GLY A 515 -4.65 15.36 8.58
N LEU A 516 -4.81 15.20 9.90
CA LEU A 516 -5.00 13.92 10.57
C LEU A 516 -6.49 13.59 10.71
N ARG A 517 -6.91 12.43 10.21
CA ARG A 517 -8.20 11.81 10.51
C ARG A 517 -7.98 10.61 11.40
N VAL A 518 -8.79 10.49 12.45
CA VAL A 518 -8.78 9.33 13.36
C VAL A 518 -10.18 8.75 13.38
N THR A 519 -10.29 7.45 13.09
CA THR A 519 -11.56 6.73 13.14
C THR A 519 -11.43 5.61 14.17
N THR A 520 -12.21 5.66 15.24
CA THR A 520 -12.31 4.57 16.20
C THR A 520 -13.43 3.62 15.78
N VAL A 521 -13.09 2.34 15.64
CA VAL A 521 -14.00 1.28 15.19
C VAL A 521 -14.34 0.39 16.39
N PRO A 522 -15.52 0.55 17.01
CA PRO A 522 -15.98 -0.38 18.02
C PRO A 522 -16.29 -1.73 17.39
N MET A 523 -15.88 -2.80 18.05
CA MET A 523 -16.11 -4.18 17.65
C MET A 523 -16.99 -4.85 18.68
N SER A 524 -18.14 -5.34 18.23
CA SER A 524 -18.93 -6.24 19.07
C SER A 524 -18.35 -7.65 19.01
N LEU A 525 -18.15 -8.25 20.18
CA LEU A 525 -17.84 -9.68 20.27
C LEU A 525 -19.10 -10.55 20.16
N ALA A 526 -20.29 -9.95 20.31
CA ALA A 526 -21.60 -10.57 20.11
C ALA A 526 -22.27 -10.05 18.83
N ASP A 527 -22.82 -10.93 17.99
CA ASP A 527 -23.42 -10.58 16.68
C ASP A 527 -24.82 -9.91 16.77
N ASP A 528 -25.03 -9.01 17.73
CA ASP A 528 -26.31 -8.32 17.91
C ASP A 528 -26.44 -7.14 16.92
N THR A 529 -26.69 -7.46 15.65
CA THR A 529 -27.02 -6.46 14.63
C THR A 529 -28.39 -5.86 14.91
N LEU A 530 -28.42 -4.62 15.42
CA LEU A 530 -29.68 -3.94 15.77
C LEU A 530 -30.51 -3.54 14.54
N PHE A 531 -29.87 -3.22 13.41
CA PHE A 531 -30.54 -2.90 12.14
C PHE A 531 -29.57 -2.99 10.94
N SER A 532 -30.11 -3.09 9.72
CA SER A 532 -29.36 -2.98 8.47
C SER A 532 -30.16 -2.13 7.47
N VAL A 533 -29.54 -1.11 6.87
CA VAL A 533 -30.17 -0.24 5.86
C VAL A 533 -29.19 -0.06 4.68
N PRO A 534 -29.64 -0.06 3.41
CA PRO A 534 -28.74 0.14 2.28
C PRO A 534 -28.00 1.48 2.33
N ALA A 535 -26.72 1.49 1.96
CA ALA A 535 -25.90 2.70 1.88
C ALA A 535 -26.58 3.76 0.96
N GLY A 536 -26.62 5.02 1.40
CA GLY A 536 -27.25 6.13 0.67
C GLY A 536 -28.74 6.35 0.96
N THR A 537 -29.35 5.54 1.85
CA THR A 537 -30.71 5.79 2.34
C THR A 537 -30.65 6.62 3.63
N SER A 538 -31.27 7.81 3.64
CA SER A 538 -31.19 8.77 4.75
C SER A 538 -32.11 8.45 5.94
N THR A 539 -32.63 7.23 6.04
CA THR A 539 -33.65 6.87 7.04
C THR A 539 -33.08 5.92 8.07
N HIS A 540 -32.63 6.48 9.21
CA HIS A 540 -32.49 5.71 10.43
C HIS A 540 -33.86 5.13 10.84
N PRO A 541 -33.95 3.87 11.33
CA PRO A 541 -35.23 3.27 11.74
C PRO A 541 -35.96 3.98 12.90
N GLY A 542 -35.35 5.00 13.52
CA GLY A 542 -35.93 5.79 14.60
C GLY A 542 -36.50 7.16 14.22
N HIS A 543 -36.34 7.62 12.98
CA HIS A 543 -36.93 8.88 12.53
C HIS A 543 -38.39 8.69 12.12
N GLN A 544 -39.28 8.50 13.09
CA GLN A 544 -40.66 8.95 12.89
C GLN A 544 -40.62 10.48 12.83
N HIS A 545 -41.04 11.04 11.69
CA HIS A 545 -41.33 12.46 11.57
C HIS A 545 -42.21 12.87 12.75
N HIS A 546 -41.68 13.67 13.67
CA HIS A 546 -42.52 14.51 14.51
C HIS A 546 -43.24 15.50 13.58
N SER A 547 -44.41 15.10 13.10
CA SER A 547 -45.38 15.99 12.49
C SER A 547 -45.66 17.09 13.52
N ARG A 548 -45.15 18.30 13.28
CA ARG A 548 -45.57 19.48 14.03
C ARG A 548 -47.10 19.60 13.88
N PRO A 549 -47.87 19.79 14.96
CA PRO A 549 -49.29 20.05 14.83
C PRO A 549 -49.48 21.38 14.08
N SER A 550 -50.28 21.33 13.02
CA SER A 550 -50.74 22.50 12.29
C SER A 550 -51.49 23.43 13.23
N VAL A 551 -50.97 24.63 13.47
CA VAL A 551 -51.74 25.69 14.13
C VAL A 551 -52.70 26.25 13.07
N GLU A 552 -53.96 25.85 13.14
CA GLU A 552 -55.06 26.52 12.44
C GLU A 552 -55.22 27.94 13.01
N LEU A 553 -54.86 28.96 12.21
CA LEU A 553 -55.39 30.30 12.40
C LEU A 553 -56.84 30.31 11.91
N ALA A 554 -57.78 30.21 12.85
CA ALA A 554 -59.18 30.51 12.61
C ALA A 554 -59.34 32.02 12.38
N ALA A 555 -59.78 32.40 11.18
CA ALA A 555 -60.34 33.72 10.91
C ALA A 555 -61.85 33.57 10.67
N ALA A 556 -62.66 34.02 11.63
CA ALA A 556 -64.02 34.51 11.37
C ALA A 556 -64.61 35.25 12.59
N ARG A 557 -64.77 36.57 12.41
CA ARG A 557 -65.68 37.53 13.06
C ARG A 557 -65.35 38.05 14.47
#